data_AF-A0A497LV70-F1
#
_entry.id   AF-A0A497LV70-F1
#
_cell.length_a   1.000
_cell.length_b   1.000
_cell.length_c   1.000
_cell.angle_alpha   90.00
_cell.angle_beta   90.00
_cell.angle_gamma   90.00
#
_symmetry.space_group_name_H-M   'P 1'
#
loop_
_entity.id
_entity.type
_entity.pdbx_description
1 polymer ?
#
loop_
_entity_poly.entity_id
_entity_poly.type
_entity_poly.pdbx_seq_one_letter_code
_entity_poly.pdbx_strand_id
1 'polypeptide(L)' 'NALFPVSMMPDWLQPIANVNPITYTTDAVRQLLLYETNFNQLMLDFAYTAVFTIVIASISIILAWRYLRK' A
#
# COMPACT_ATOMS: atom_id res chain seq x y z
N ASN A 1 -11.95 9.55 6.19
CA ASN A 1 -11.86 8.43 7.15
C ASN A 1 -10.51 7.72 7.12
N ALA A 2 -9.37 8.44 7.06
CA ALA A 2 -8.02 7.85 6.97
C ALA A 2 -7.27 7.83 8.32
N LEU A 3 -7.94 8.18 9.42
CA LEU A 3 -7.34 8.28 10.76
C LEU A 3 -7.72 7.12 11.68
N PHE A 4 -8.61 6.22 11.25
CA PHE A 4 -9.05 5.08 12.05
C PHE A 4 -8.24 3.83 11.69
N PRO A 5 -7.62 3.16 12.67
CA PRO A 5 -6.89 1.92 12.41
C PRO A 5 -7.83 0.83 11.93
N VAL A 6 -7.31 -0.08 11.10
CA VAL A 6 -8.05 -1.23 10.57
C VAL A 6 -8.65 -2.09 11.69
N SER A 7 -8.01 -2.13 12.86
CA SER A 7 -8.49 -2.84 14.06
C SER A 7 -9.80 -2.29 14.64
N MET A 8 -10.20 -1.06 14.29
CA MET A 8 -11.49 -0.47 14.68
C MET A 8 -12.59 -0.69 13.63
N MET A 9 -12.26 -1.30 12.48
CA MET A 9 -13.25 -1.61 11.46
C MET A 9 -14.03 -2.89 11.81
N PRO A 10 -15.29 -3.02 11.35
CA PRO A 10 -16.07 -4.25 11.47
C PRO A 10 -15.34 -5.46 10.86
N ASP A 11 -15.49 -6.64 11.44
CA ASP A 11 -14.75 -7.86 11.09
C ASP A 11 -14.85 -8.27 9.61
N TRP A 12 -15.97 -7.93 8.95
CA TRP A 12 -16.18 -8.18 7.53
C TRP A 12 -15.38 -7.25 6.61
N LEU A 13 -15.06 -6.05 7.09
CA LEU A 13 -14.36 -5.00 6.34
C LEU A 13 -12.84 -5.07 6.54
N GLN A 14 -12.38 -5.59 7.68
CA GLN A 14 -10.96 -5.80 7.98
C GLN A 14 -10.20 -6.58 6.88
N PRO A 15 -10.67 -7.72 6.36
CA PRO A 15 -9.95 -8.44 5.30
C PRO A 15 -9.89 -7.64 3.99
N ILE A 16 -10.93 -6.87 3.66
CA ILE A 16 -10.95 -6.02 2.47
C ILE A 16 -9.95 -4.86 2.62
N ALA A 17 -9.91 -4.25 3.80
CA ALA A 17 -8.96 -3.19 4.12
C ALA A 17 -7.51 -3.68 4.12
N ASN A 18 -7.24 -4.88 4.63
CA ASN A 18 -5.89 -5.48 4.62
C ASN A 18 -5.38 -5.84 3.22
N VAL A 19 -6.28 -6.09 2.25
CA VAL A 19 -5.89 -6.33 0.85
C VAL A 19 -5.61 -5.00 0.12
N ASN A 20 -6.10 -3.88 0.63
CA ASN A 20 -5.99 -2.60 -0.05
C ASN A 20 -4.61 -1.94 0.19
N PRO A 21 -3.80 -1.71 -0.85
CA PRO A 21 -2.49 -1.08 -0.72
C PRO A 21 -2.54 0.36 -0.16
N ILE A 22 -3.65 1.08 -0.36
CA ILE A 22 -3.85 2.43 0.19
C ILE A 22 -3.87 2.41 1.72
N THR A 23 -4.36 1.33 2.33
CA THR A 23 -4.43 1.16 3.79
C THR A 23 -3.04 1.25 4.43
N TYR A 24 -2.03 0.64 3.80
CA TYR A 24 -0.65 0.68 4.28
C TYR A 24 -0.04 2.08 4.18
N THR A 25 -0.36 2.83 3.12
CA THR A 25 0.09 4.23 2.99
C THR A 25 -0.52 5.10 4.09
N THR A 26 -1.82 4.93 4.39
CA THR A 26 -2.47 5.69 5.46
C THR A 26 -1.96 5.30 6.85
N ASP A 27 -1.60 4.04 7.06
CA ASP A 27 -1.01 3.54 8.30
C ASP A 27 0.41 4.08 8.53
N ALA A 28 1.25 4.10 7.49
CA ALA A 28 2.59 4.70 7.54
C ALA A 28 2.51 6.21 7.84
N VAL A 29 1.62 6.93 7.18
CA VAL A 29 1.39 8.37 7.44
C VAL A 29 0.90 8.59 8.87
N ARG A 30 0.01 7.74 9.38
CA ARG A 30 -0.47 7.80 10.77
C ARG A 30 0.64 7.48 11.77
N GLN A 31 1.51 6.52 11.48
CA GLN A 31 2.68 6.23 12.31
C GLN A 31 3.64 7.42 12.35
N LEU A 32 3.86 8.10 11.23
CA LEU A 32 4.73 9.26 11.15
C LEU A 32 4.14 10.51 11.84
N LEU A 33 2.81 10.64 11.88
CA LEU A 33 2.12 11.82 12.42
C LEU A 33 1.66 11.67 13.87
N LEU A 34 1.34 10.45 14.34
CA LEU A 34 0.62 10.23 15.60
C LEU A 34 1.28 9.22 16.56
N TYR A 35 2.23 8.39 16.12
CA TYR A 35 2.88 7.38 16.96
C TYR A 35 4.40 7.54 16.95
N GLU A 36 5.11 6.94 17.93
CA GLU A 36 6.58 6.85 17.83
C GLU A 36 6.95 5.99 16.62
N THR A 37 7.82 6.53 15.76
CA THR A 37 8.20 5.92 14.49
C THR A 37 8.84 4.55 14.69
N ASN A 38 8.08 3.49 14.42
CA ASN A 38 8.63 2.14 14.40
C ASN A 38 9.30 1.91 13.02
N PHE A 39 10.60 2.23 12.94
CA PHE A 39 11.38 2.18 11.70
C PHE A 39 11.29 0.85 10.95
N ASN A 40 11.12 -0.26 11.67
CA ASN A 40 11.00 -1.59 11.07
C ASN A 40 9.67 -1.75 10.30
N GLN A 41 8.57 -1.25 10.88
CA GLN A 41 7.25 -1.29 10.26
C GLN A 41 7.17 -0.32 9.08
N LEU A 42 7.77 0.87 9.22
CA LEU A 42 7.92 1.83 8.12
C LEU A 42 8.72 1.25 6.93
N MET A 43 9.82 0.54 7.20
CA MET A 43 10.60 -0.14 6.15
C MET A 43 9.77 -1.20 5.42
N LEU A 44 8.94 -1.96 6.14
CA LEU A 44 8.05 -2.96 5.54
C LEU A 44 7.00 -2.30 4.65
N ASP A 45 6.36 -1.21 5.09
CA ASP A 45 5.35 -0.50 4.31
C ASP A 45 5.94 0.07 3.01
N PHE A 46 7.15 0.64 3.08
CA PHE A 46 7.86 1.12 1.90
C PHE A 46 8.27 -0.02 0.95
N ALA A 47 8.71 -1.16 1.49
CA ALA A 47 9.08 -2.32 0.69
C ALA A 47 7.86 -2.87 -0.08
N TYR A 48 6.72 -3.04 0.59
CA TYR A 48 5.47 -3.47 -0.05
C TYR A 48 5.04 -2.51 -1.16
N THR A 49 5.07 -1.20 -0.90
CA THR A 49 4.70 -0.18 -1.89
C THR A 49 5.64 -0.17 -3.09
N ALA A 50 6.95 -0.34 -2.86
CA ALA A 50 7.95 -0.41 -3.92
C ALA A 50 7.76 -1.64 -4.81
N VAL A 51 7.54 -2.81 -4.22
CA VAL A 51 7.28 -4.06 -4.96
C VAL A 51 6.03 -3.91 -5.84
N PHE A 52 4.94 -3.40 -5.27
CA PHE A 52 3.71 -3.17 -6.01
C PHE A 52 3.91 -2.21 -7.20
N THR A 53 4.64 -1.12 -6.96
CA THR A 53 4.98 -0.14 -8.00
C THR A 53 5.79 -0.77 -9.13
N ILE A 54 6.79 -1.60 -8.82
CA ILE A 54 7.61 -2.30 -9.80
C ILE A 54 6.77 -3.26 -10.64
N VAL A 55 5.84 -3.99 -10.01
CA VAL A 55 4.94 -4.92 -10.72
C VAL A 55 4.06 -4.17 -11.71
N ILE A 56 3.39 -3.10 -11.27
CA ILE A 56 2.53 -2.29 -12.15
C ILE A 56 3.35 -1.63 -13.26
N ALA A 57 4.51 -1.06 -12.94
CA ALA A 57 5.38 -0.43 -13.92
C ALA A 57 5.83 -1.43 -14.98
N SER A 58 6.21 -2.64 -14.57
CA SER A 58 6.64 -3.72 -15.47
C SER A 58 5.50 -4.16 -16.39
N ILE A 59 4.29 -4.35 -15.85
CA ILE A 59 3.09 -4.67 -16.64
C ILE A 59 2.80 -3.55 -17.65
N SER A 60 2.86 -2.29 -17.21
CA SER A 60 2.60 -1.12 -18.04
C SER A 60 3.60 -1.00 -19.20
N ILE A 61 4.89 -1.24 -18.91
CA ILE A 61 5.95 -1.29 -19.91
C ILE A 61 5.67 -2.41 -20.91
N ILE A 62 5.41 -3.63 -20.46
CA ILE A 62 5.15 -4.78 -21.35
C ILE A 62 3.94 -4.50 -22.25
N LEU A 63 2.85 -3.96 -21.70
CA LEU A 63 1.66 -3.62 -22.48
C LEU A 63 1.94 -2.50 -23.49
N ALA A 64 2.63 -1.44 -23.09
CA ALA A 64 2.97 -0.32 -23.98
C ALA A 64 3.79 -0.80 -25.18
N TRP A 65 4.79 -1.65 -24.93
CA TRP A 65 5.62 -2.23 -25.98
C TRP A 65 4.86 -3.21 -26.88
N ARG A 66 3.85 -3.92 -26.35
CA ARG A 66 2.98 -4.80 -27.14
C ARG A 66 2.02 -4.02 -28.03
N TYR A 67 1.51 -2.88 -27.57
CA TYR A 67 0.59 -2.04 -28.33
C TYR A 67 1.30 -1.21 -29.41
N LEU A 68 2.50 -0.68 -29.12
CA LEU A 68 3.28 0.13 -30.07
C LEU A 68 3.96 -0.69 -31.17
N ARG A 69 4.04 -2.02 -31.03
CA ARG A 69 4.55 -2.92 -32.08
C ARG A 69 3.46 -3.45 -33.03
N LYS A 70 2.20 -3.05 -32.86
CA LYS A 70 1.13 -3.24 -33.85
C LYS A 70 0.95 -1.96 -34.67
#